data_AF-X0LNW3-F1
#
_entry.id   AF-X0LNW3-F1
#
_cell.length_a   1.000
_cell.length_b   1.000
_cell.length_c   1.000
_cell.angle_alpha   90.00
_cell.angle_beta   90.00
_cell.angle_gamma   90.00
#
_symmetry.space_group_name_H-M   'P 1'
#
loop_
_entity.id
_entity.type
_entity.pdbx_description
1 polymer ?
#
loop_
_entity_poly.entity_id
_entity_poly.type
_entity_poly.pdbx_seq_one_letter_code
_entity_poly.pdbx_strand_id
1 'polypeptide(L)' 'MPKFLQGPTWEEEPQRDKYGNEAVQDMVEKRDGNLDNEGKAGIYWEHLMEYEQTQLRKVYAEAMSRQSPR' A
#
# COMPACT_ATOMS: atom_id res chain seq x y z
N MET A 1 3.30 -18.67 2.19
CA MET A 1 2.71 -17.34 1.92
C MET A 1 2.35 -17.25 0.44
N PRO A 2 1.11 -16.84 0.07
CA PRO A 2 0.70 -16.62 -1.32
C PRO A 2 1.59 -15.61 -2.06
N LYS A 3 1.77 -15.78 -3.38
CA LYS A 3 2.66 -14.92 -4.19
C LYS A 3 2.26 -13.45 -4.20
N PHE A 4 0.96 -13.14 -4.23
CA PHE A 4 0.45 -11.76 -4.22
C PHE A 4 0.61 -11.04 -2.86
N LEU A 5 0.98 -11.78 -1.82
CA LEU A 5 1.33 -11.23 -0.50
C LEU A 5 2.84 -11.14 -0.29
N GLN A 6 3.64 -11.43 -1.30
CA GLN A 6 5.09 -11.28 -1.24
C GLN A 6 5.46 -9.86 -1.66
N GLY A 7 6.35 -9.22 -0.91
CA GLY A 7 6.76 -7.85 -1.18
C GLY A 7 7.45 -7.19 0.01
N PRO A 8 7.83 -5.92 -0.14
CA PRO A 8 8.40 -5.10 0.91
C PRO A 8 7.51 -5.09 2.16
N THR A 9 8.12 -5.04 3.33
CA THR A 9 7.39 -4.97 4.61
C THR A 9 7.37 -3.55 5.12
N TRP A 10 6.18 -3.05 5.44
CA TRP A 10 5.98 -1.72 6.01
C TRP A 10 5.08 -1.84 7.25
N GLU A 11 5.65 -1.59 8.42
CA GLU A 11 5.01 -1.85 9.71
C GLU A 11 4.22 -0.65 10.26
N GLU A 12 4.66 0.57 9.96
CA GLU A 12 4.04 1.81 10.45
C GLU A 12 3.04 2.35 9.43
N GLU A 13 1.82 2.69 9.84
CA GLU A 13 0.84 3.23 8.89
C GLU A 13 1.30 4.59 8.31
N PRO A 14 1.38 4.74 6.97
CA PRO A 14 1.83 5.97 6.35
C PRO A 14 0.85 7.11 6.63
N GLN A 15 1.36 8.17 7.22
CA GLN A 15 0.57 9.33 7.60
C GLN A 15 0.35 10.25 6.40
N ARG A 16 -0.86 10.27 5.84
CA ARG A 16 -1.24 11.03 4.63
C ARG A 16 -0.74 12.48 4.62
N ASP A 17 -0.82 13.15 5.75
CA ASP A 17 -0.45 14.57 5.86
C ASP A 17 1.05 14.83 5.86
N LYS A 18 1.88 13.80 6.12
CA LYS A 18 3.34 13.89 6.00
C LYS A 18 3.80 13.84 4.54
N TYR A 19 2.94 13.39 3.63
CA TYR A 19 3.25 13.34 2.20
C TYR A 19 2.87 14.66 1.53
N GLY A 20 3.80 15.13 0.70
CA GLY A 20 3.59 16.28 -0.16
C GLY A 20 2.44 16.07 -1.13
N ASN A 21 1.88 17.18 -1.60
CA ASN A 21 0.90 17.13 -2.67
C ASN A 21 1.58 16.79 -3.99
N GLU A 22 0.83 16.17 -4.89
CA GLU A 22 1.32 15.90 -6.25
C GLU A 22 1.64 17.23 -6.94
N ALA A 23 2.81 17.33 -7.57
CA ALA A 23 3.20 18.56 -8.24
C ALA A 23 2.26 18.81 -9.44
N VAL A 24 1.87 20.08 -9.65
CA VAL A 24 0.94 20.48 -10.72
C VAL A 24 1.40 20.00 -12.10
N GLN A 25 2.72 19.92 -12.32
CA GLN A 25 3.29 19.44 -13.57
C GLN A 25 3.05 17.93 -13.80
N ASP A 26 3.06 17.14 -12.72
CA ASP A 26 2.80 15.69 -12.73
C ASP A 26 1.30 15.39 -12.96
N MET A 27 0.42 16.28 -12.52
CA MET A 27 -1.04 16.19 -12.75
C MET A 27 -1.45 16.37 -14.21
N VAL A 28 -0.65 17.08 -15.01
CA VAL A 28 -0.94 17.35 -16.44
C VAL A 28 -0.57 16.16 -17.32
N GLU A 29 0.51 15.43 -16.97
CA GLU A 29 0.99 14.28 -17.73
C GLU A 29 0.16 13.00 -17.49
N LYS A 30 -0.55 12.91 -16.36
CA LYS A 30 -1.32 11.72 -15.93
C LYS A 30 -2.77 11.64 -16.44
N ARG A 31 -3.17 12.47 -17.42
CA ARG A 31 -4.59 12.59 -17.84
C ARG A 31 -5.19 11.41 -18.63
N ASP A 32 -4.43 10.41 -19.03
CA ASP A 32 -4.97 9.20 -19.65
C ASP A 32 -4.86 7.98 -18.70
N GLY A 33 -5.98 7.64 -18.05
CA GLY A 33 -6.15 6.38 -17.32
C GLY A 33 -5.52 6.28 -15.92
N ASN A 34 -4.99 7.37 -15.37
CA ASN A 34 -4.38 7.37 -14.04
C ASN A 34 -5.43 7.41 -12.92
N LEU A 35 -5.25 6.58 -11.89
CA LEU A 35 -6.07 6.62 -10.67
C LEU A 35 -6.00 8.03 -10.06
N ASP A 36 -7.13 8.53 -9.55
CA ASP A 36 -7.15 9.80 -8.84
C ASP A 36 -6.25 9.68 -7.61
N ASN A 37 -5.15 10.43 -7.62
CA ASN A 37 -4.20 10.47 -6.52
C ASN A 37 -4.69 11.35 -5.36
N GLU A 38 -5.91 11.89 -5.43
CA GLU A 38 -6.54 12.79 -4.46
C GLU A 38 -5.64 13.99 -4.09
N GLY A 39 -4.82 14.42 -5.05
CA GLY A 39 -3.83 15.49 -4.87
C GLY A 39 -2.62 15.13 -4.00
N LYS A 40 -2.41 13.85 -3.65
CA LYS A 40 -1.23 13.36 -2.93
C LYS A 40 -0.19 12.74 -3.85
N ALA A 41 1.08 12.87 -3.49
CA ALA A 41 2.14 12.22 -4.25
C ALA A 41 1.92 10.70 -4.33
N GLY A 42 2.16 10.10 -5.50
CA GLY A 42 1.96 8.66 -5.74
C GLY A 42 2.65 7.75 -4.72
N ILE A 43 3.78 8.20 -4.18
CA ILE A 43 4.54 7.51 -3.14
C ILE A 43 3.76 7.28 -1.83
N TYR A 44 2.73 8.11 -1.54
CA TYR A 44 1.84 7.85 -0.41
C TYR A 44 1.06 6.55 -0.61
N TRP A 45 0.49 6.38 -1.81
CA TRP A 45 -0.32 5.21 -2.17
C TRP A 45 0.53 3.94 -2.26
N GLU A 46 1.77 4.03 -2.74
CA GLU A 46 2.73 2.92 -2.72
C GLU A 46 3.01 2.44 -1.29
N HIS A 47 3.36 3.35 -0.38
CA HIS A 47 3.60 2.98 1.02
C HIS A 47 2.33 2.45 1.71
N LEU A 48 1.15 2.99 1.38
CA LEU A 48 -0.12 2.49 1.92
C LEU A 48 -0.37 1.05 1.48
N MET A 49 -0.19 0.75 0.19
CA MET A 49 -0.29 -0.61 -0.34
C MET A 49 0.70 -1.58 0.33
N GLU A 50 1.94 -1.17 0.57
CA GLU A 50 2.94 -2.00 1.26
C GLU A 50 2.57 -2.26 2.74
N TYR A 51 2.04 -1.26 3.43
CA TYR A 51 1.54 -1.39 4.79
C TYR A 51 0.36 -2.37 4.85
N GLU A 52 -0.63 -2.20 3.97
CA GLU A 52 -1.81 -3.08 3.91
C GLU A 52 -1.43 -4.53 3.58
N GLN A 53 -0.51 -4.75 2.62
CA GLN A 53 0.01 -6.10 2.34
C GLN A 53 0.74 -6.72 3.54
N THR A 54 1.40 -5.90 4.35
CA THR A 54 2.07 -6.36 5.57
C THR A 54 1.05 -6.80 6.63
N GLN A 55 -0.02 -6.03 6.85
CA GLN A 55 -1.08 -6.44 7.77
C GLN A 55 -1.81 -7.69 7.27
N LEU A 56 -2.10 -7.76 5.97
CA LEU A 56 -2.77 -8.91 5.37
C LEU A 56 -1.93 -10.20 5.49
N ARG A 57 -0.61 -10.12 5.36
CA ARG A 57 0.30 -11.25 5.62
C ARG A 57 0.18 -11.78 7.04
N LYS A 58 0.11 -10.89 8.03
CA LYS A 58 -0.01 -11.28 9.45
C LYS A 58 -1.32 -12.01 9.70
N VAL A 59 -2.44 -11.42 9.25
CA VAL A 59 -3.77 -12.03 9.38
C VAL A 59 -3.84 -13.38 8.66
N TYR A 60 -3.27 -13.46 7.45
CA TYR A 60 -3.20 -14.71 6.70
C TYR A 60 -2.41 -15.79 7.44
N ALA A 61 -1.22 -15.46 7.96
CA ALA A 61 -0.38 -16.40 8.68
C ALA A 61 -1.06 -16.89 9.96
N GLU A 62 -1.70 -15.99 10.70
CA GLU A 62 -2.47 -16.33 11.90
C GLU A 62 -3.65 -17.25 11.55
N ALA A 63 -4.45 -16.89 10.55
CA ALA A 63 -5.60 -17.69 10.10
C ALA A 63 -5.19 -19.09 9.63
N MET A 64 -4.06 -19.22 8.92
CA MET A 64 -3.53 -20.51 8.48
C MET A 64 -3.01 -21.35 9.65
N SER A 65 -2.36 -20.72 10.64
CA SER A 65 -1.91 -21.44 11.84
C SER A 65 -3.08 -22.00 12.66
N ARG A 66 -4.19 -21.25 12.78
CA ARG A 66 -5.40 -21.69 13.47
C ARG A 66 -6.10 -22.86 12.78
N GLN A 67 -6.07 -22.91 11.45
CA GLN A 67 -6.71 -23.97 10.65
C GLN A 67 -5.86 -25.25 10.52
N SER A 68 -4.58 -25.17 10.84
CA SER A 68 -3.66 -26.31 10.82
C SER A 68 -3.16 -26.60 12.24
N PRO A 69 -4.03 -27.10 13.15
CA PRO A 69 -3.58 -27.51 14.47
C PRO A 69 -2.51 -28.61 14.31
N ARG A 70 -1.38 -28.41 14.97
CA ARG A 70 -0.33 -29.45 15.09
C ARG A 70 -0.84 -30.64 15.88
#